data_AF-A0AAV6PGF0-F1
#
_entry.id   AF-A0AAV6PGF0-F1
#
_cell.length_a   1.000
_cell.length_b   1.000
_cell.length_c   1.000
_cell.angle_alpha   90.00
_cell.angle_beta   90.00
_cell.angle_gamma   90.00
#
_symmetry.space_group_name_H-M   'P 1'
#
loop_
_entity.id
_entity.type
_entity.pdbx_description
1 polymer ?
#
loop_
_entity_poly.entity_id
_entity_poly.type
_entity_poly.pdbx_seq_one_letter_code
_entity_poly.pdbx_strand_id
1 'polypeptide(L)'
;MVIEEVSAIQEDLEIERTCRESAEALASKLNRQNRSLKRKSMLMLSHLSPDTIAQIQLDDDEEEEEGKDMDSVSNGCLSPHCQTSISELQCKLELSCEEKHQAVTGLEAVKEKLRETREELLKEKHDNTVLIAETVRLKKLLQKYNRVSQFALEEYKVLQDTLGLEQNLRTEAENFGRAMLVEQKKLKRQSQILMQNSSPSQALQEALSQISTLTQDLEAQRLQHQHQIKQMEDRLRSCDTQRELTALRRKLELVEEERREYSDKCTKTEVEVKDLRFTVEELQKKLQAATNPPPAPAPPPPPPPPPPPPPPPPALASNPLSSLLSLIRKKKDLSSDIPLLVQDSAKTAEPEVNVRQQAVDEMMQRIKKGVQLRPVSSRSASRPRKQRLPSNSAIQELKGIMDHFNRSSPQPKAAPPSTNSDDELQKILLRRRGALES
;
A
#
# COMPACT_ATOMS: atom_id res chain seq x y z
N MET A 1 -17.33 14.53 20.52
CA MET A 1 -18.07 15.43 21.44
C MET A 1 -17.12 16.32 22.25
N VAL A 2 -16.59 15.93 23.42
CA VAL A 2 -15.79 16.87 24.26
C VAL A 2 -14.52 17.40 23.57
N ILE A 3 -13.81 16.58 22.78
CA ILE A 3 -12.59 17.02 22.08
C ILE A 3 -12.92 17.98 20.92
N GLU A 4 -14.04 17.78 20.24
CA GLU A 4 -14.48 18.67 19.15
C GLU A 4 -14.99 20.00 19.70
N GLU A 5 -15.71 19.99 20.82
CA GLU A 5 -16.15 21.21 21.51
C GLU A 5 -14.97 22.04 22.03
N VAL A 6 -13.94 21.39 22.60
CA VAL A 6 -12.72 22.09 23.03
C VAL A 6 -11.95 22.67 21.84
N SER A 7 -11.92 21.96 20.70
CA SER A 7 -11.28 22.46 19.48
C SER A 7 -12.02 23.67 18.91
N ALA A 8 -13.36 23.64 18.88
CA ALA A 8 -14.17 24.76 18.42
C ALA A 8 -13.98 26.01 19.31
N ILE A 9 -13.96 25.83 20.63
CA ILE A 9 -13.71 26.93 21.57
C ILE A 9 -12.30 27.51 21.40
N GLN A 10 -11.30 26.69 21.11
CA GLN A 10 -9.94 27.15 20.85
C GLN A 10 -9.83 27.95 19.56
N GLU A 11 -10.52 27.52 18.50
CA GLU A 11 -10.58 28.23 17.22
C GLU A 11 -11.29 29.58 17.37
N ASP A 12 -12.44 29.62 18.05
CA ASP A 12 -13.17 30.86 18.32
C ASP A 12 -12.32 31.87 19.12
N LEU A 13 -11.56 31.39 20.11
CA LEU A 13 -10.68 32.24 20.92
C LEU A 13 -9.51 32.80 20.10
N GLU A 14 -8.97 32.02 19.17
CA GLU A 14 -7.92 32.47 18.25
C GLU A 14 -8.45 33.52 17.25
N ILE A 15 -9.67 33.33 16.74
CA ILE A 15 -10.35 34.32 15.91
C ILE A 15 -10.59 35.62 16.69
N GLU A 16 -11.14 35.55 17.90
CA GLU A 16 -11.38 36.74 18.73
C GLU A 16 -10.08 37.51 19.00
N ARG A 17 -9.00 36.79 19.34
CA ARG A 17 -7.69 37.37 19.59
C ARG A 17 -7.14 38.10 18.35
N THR A 18 -7.20 37.48 17.18
CA THR A 18 -6.70 38.09 15.95
C THR A 18 -7.53 39.30 15.51
N CYS A 19 -8.85 39.26 15.68
CA CYS A 19 -9.74 40.40 15.46
C CYS A 19 -9.41 41.57 16.39
N ARG A 20 -9.19 41.31 17.69
CA ARG A 20 -8.82 42.32 18.68
C ARG A 20 -7.47 42.97 18.35
N GLU A 21 -6.46 42.16 18.05
CA GLU A 21 -5.12 42.65 17.68
C GLU A 21 -5.18 43.53 16.40
N SER A 22 -5.97 43.12 15.41
CA SER A 22 -6.20 43.89 14.18
C SER A 22 -6.90 45.23 14.45
N ALA A 23 -7.94 45.24 15.29
CA ALA A 23 -8.66 46.44 15.70
C ALA A 23 -7.75 47.42 16.47
N GLU A 24 -6.93 46.93 17.39
CA GLU A 24 -5.97 47.75 18.14
C GLU A 24 -4.88 48.36 17.23
N ALA A 25 -4.41 47.60 16.24
CA ALA A 25 -3.46 48.10 15.24
C ALA A 25 -4.09 49.21 14.37
N LEU A 26 -5.33 49.03 13.94
CA LEU A 26 -6.07 50.02 13.16
C LEU A 26 -6.34 51.29 13.96
N ALA A 27 -6.81 51.16 15.21
CA ALA A 27 -7.02 52.29 16.11
C ALA A 27 -5.70 53.05 16.39
N SER A 28 -4.59 52.34 16.56
CA SER A 28 -3.27 52.94 16.74
C SER A 28 -2.81 53.71 15.49
N LYS A 29 -3.06 53.16 14.30
CA LYS A 29 -2.76 53.81 13.02
C LYS A 29 -3.59 55.08 12.84
N LEU A 30 -4.90 55.00 13.11
CA LEU A 30 -5.83 56.12 13.01
C LEU A 30 -5.44 57.23 14.01
N ASN A 31 -5.07 56.89 15.24
CA ASN A 31 -4.56 57.85 16.21
C ASN A 31 -3.27 58.56 15.77
N ARG A 32 -2.32 57.83 15.16
CA ARG A 32 -1.11 58.44 14.59
C ARG A 32 -1.43 59.37 13.43
N GLN A 33 -2.36 58.97 12.56
CA GLN A 33 -2.82 59.78 11.44
C GLN A 33 -3.54 61.04 11.95
N ASN A 34 -4.46 60.93 12.90
CA ASN A 34 -5.14 62.09 13.52
C ASN A 34 -4.17 63.03 14.22
N ARG A 35 -3.16 62.53 14.94
CA ARG A 35 -2.11 63.39 15.51
C ARG A 35 -1.29 64.10 14.44
N SER A 36 -1.01 63.44 13.33
CA SER A 36 -0.32 64.05 12.19
C SER A 36 -1.20 65.12 11.53
N LEU A 37 -2.47 64.80 11.28
CA LEU A 37 -3.46 65.69 10.67
C LEU A 37 -3.69 66.92 11.56
N LYS A 38 -3.86 66.74 12.88
CA LYS A 38 -4.02 67.82 13.84
C LYS A 38 -2.80 68.75 13.86
N ARG A 39 -1.58 68.21 13.79
CA ARG A 39 -0.36 69.03 13.68
C ARG A 39 -0.31 69.84 12.39
N LYS A 40 -0.64 69.21 11.25
CA LYS A 40 -0.70 69.88 9.94
C LYS A 40 -1.79 70.95 9.90
N SER A 41 -2.99 70.62 10.37
CA SER A 41 -4.13 71.54 10.48
C SER A 41 -3.78 72.72 11.37
N MET A 42 -3.19 72.48 12.55
CA MET A 42 -2.75 73.57 13.45
C MET A 42 -1.70 74.48 12.80
N LEU A 43 -0.77 73.94 12.02
CA LEU A 43 0.18 74.74 11.24
C LEU A 43 -0.55 75.59 10.19
N MET A 44 -1.49 75.01 9.46
CA MET A 44 -2.28 75.76 8.47
C MET A 44 -3.14 76.85 9.11
N LEU A 45 -3.76 76.57 10.26
CA LEU A 45 -4.52 77.56 11.02
C LEU A 45 -3.65 78.73 11.50
N SER A 46 -2.37 78.50 11.80
CA SER A 46 -1.45 79.59 12.20
C SER A 46 -1.16 80.59 11.09
N HIS A 47 -1.45 80.25 9.83
CA HIS A 47 -1.29 81.12 8.66
C HIS A 47 -2.59 81.84 8.27
N LEU A 48 -3.70 81.62 9.00
CA LEU A 48 -4.99 82.25 8.75
C LEU A 48 -5.26 83.39 9.74
N SER A 49 -5.83 84.49 9.25
CA SER A 49 -6.27 85.63 10.07
C SER A 49 -7.51 85.27 10.92
N PRO A 50 -7.68 85.86 12.12
CA PRO A 50 -8.85 85.62 12.97
C PRO A 50 -10.19 85.81 12.25
N ASP A 51 -10.28 86.77 11.33
CA ASP A 51 -11.47 87.04 10.52
C ASP A 51 -11.78 85.91 9.51
N THR A 52 -10.75 85.24 9.00
CA THR A 52 -10.87 84.10 8.09
C THR A 52 -11.30 82.82 8.83
N ILE A 53 -10.92 82.70 10.10
CA ILE A 53 -11.33 81.57 10.95
C ILE A 53 -12.79 81.73 11.39
N ALA A 54 -13.25 82.96 11.65
CA ALA A 54 -14.63 83.24 12.00
C ALA A 54 -15.64 83.02 10.85
N GLN A 55 -15.18 83.09 9.59
CA GLN A 55 -16.00 82.79 8.41
C GLN A 55 -16.22 81.29 8.16
N ILE A 56 -15.45 80.42 8.83
CA ILE A 56 -15.66 78.96 8.78
C ILE A 56 -16.65 78.61 9.89
N GLN A 57 -17.92 78.96 9.68
CA GLN A 57 -19.02 78.42 10.48
C GLN A 57 -19.22 76.96 10.05
N LEU A 58 -18.85 76.03 10.93
CA LEU A 58 -19.27 74.63 10.83
C LEU A 58 -20.64 74.53 11.50
N ASP A 59 -21.67 74.99 10.80
CA ASP A 59 -23.03 74.57 11.09
C ASP A 59 -23.19 73.19 10.45
N ASP A 60 -23.21 72.15 11.29
CA ASP A 60 -23.51 70.76 10.91
C ASP A 60 -25.02 70.68 10.60
N ASP A 61 -25.43 71.22 9.45
CA ASP A 61 -26.75 70.97 8.88
C ASP A 61 -26.59 70.14 7.60
N GLU A 62 -27.13 68.93 7.65
CA GLU A 62 -27.24 67.98 6.55
C GLU A 62 -28.11 68.58 5.44
N GLU A 63 -27.51 69.06 4.35
CA GLU A 63 -28.22 69.24 3.08
C GLU A 63 -27.41 68.63 1.93
N GLU A 64 -28.00 67.57 1.35
CA GLU A 64 -27.63 67.03 0.05
C GLU A 64 -27.78 68.14 -1.01
N GLU A 65 -26.66 68.72 -1.47
CA GLU A 65 -26.66 69.48 -2.71
C GLU A 65 -26.28 68.56 -3.86
N GLU A 66 -27.31 68.22 -4.63
CA GLU A 66 -27.26 67.76 -6.00
C GLU A 66 -26.16 68.52 -6.77
N GLY A 67 -25.16 67.77 -7.25
CA GLY A 67 -24.15 68.28 -8.15
C GLY A 67 -24.77 68.68 -9.48
N LYS A 68 -25.23 69.93 -9.55
CA LYS A 68 -25.52 70.70 -10.77
C LYS A 68 -24.38 70.53 -11.77
N ASP A 69 -24.74 70.23 -13.02
CA ASP A 69 -23.86 70.27 -14.18
C ASP A 69 -23.03 71.57 -14.19
N MET A 70 -21.73 71.44 -13.93
CA MET A 70 -20.74 72.49 -14.15
C MET A 70 -20.19 72.38 -15.57
N ASP A 71 -21.06 72.50 -16.57
CA ASP A 71 -20.66 72.91 -17.91
C ASP A 71 -20.66 74.44 -17.95
N SER A 72 -19.58 75.04 -17.44
CA SER A 72 -19.39 76.48 -17.51
C SER A 72 -17.92 76.84 -17.68
N VAL A 73 -17.64 77.41 -18.86
CA VAL A 73 -16.45 78.16 -19.25
C VAL A 73 -15.21 77.33 -19.61
N SER A 74 -15.28 76.64 -20.76
CA SER A 74 -14.09 76.44 -21.59
C SER A 74 -13.80 77.74 -22.36
N ASN A 75 -13.25 78.75 -21.65
CA ASN A 75 -12.56 79.85 -22.30
C ASN A 75 -11.18 79.30 -22.72
N GLY A 76 -11.17 78.51 -23.79
CA GLY A 76 -9.97 77.85 -24.29
C GLY A 76 -8.88 78.88 -24.53
N CYS A 77 -7.72 78.69 -23.91
CA CYS A 77 -6.52 79.43 -24.24
C CYS A 77 -6.26 79.28 -25.76
N LEU A 78 -6.58 80.32 -26.55
CA LEU A 78 -6.43 80.35 -28.01
C LEU A 78 -4.97 80.33 -28.49
N SER A 79 -4.02 80.19 -27.56
CA SER A 79 -2.62 80.00 -27.90
C SER A 79 -2.44 78.59 -28.50
N PRO A 80 -1.92 78.46 -29.73
CA PRO A 80 -1.65 77.16 -30.35
C PRO A 80 -0.83 76.23 -29.43
N HIS A 81 0.05 76.82 -28.62
CA HIS A 81 0.87 76.09 -27.65
C HIS A 81 0.05 75.46 -26.52
N CYS A 82 -0.93 76.19 -25.96
CA CYS A 82 -1.85 75.65 -24.95
C CYS A 82 -2.64 74.46 -25.51
N GLN A 83 -3.14 74.59 -26.75
CA GLN A 83 -3.96 73.55 -27.37
C GLN A 83 -3.16 72.27 -27.65
N THR A 84 -1.93 72.39 -28.14
CA THR A 84 -1.03 71.23 -28.32
C THR A 84 -0.71 70.54 -26.99
N SER A 85 -0.39 71.31 -25.93
CA SER A 85 -0.11 70.73 -24.61
C SER A 85 -1.32 70.02 -24.01
N ILE A 86 -2.54 70.56 -24.18
CA ILE A 86 -3.78 69.91 -23.72
C ILE A 86 -3.99 68.58 -24.46
N SER A 87 -3.85 68.55 -25.78
CA SER A 87 -3.97 67.33 -26.58
C SER A 87 -2.92 66.27 -26.23
N GLU A 88 -1.67 66.66 -26.00
CA GLU A 88 -0.61 65.74 -25.55
C GLU A 88 -0.91 65.16 -24.16
N LEU A 89 -1.41 65.98 -23.23
CA LEU A 89 -1.80 65.52 -21.89
C LEU A 89 -3.02 64.60 -21.94
N GLN A 90 -3.98 64.87 -22.82
CA GLN A 90 -5.13 64.00 -23.06
C GLN A 90 -4.70 62.63 -23.60
N CYS A 91 -3.81 62.60 -24.60
CA CYS A 91 -3.27 61.36 -25.14
C CYS A 91 -2.46 60.56 -24.08
N LYS A 92 -1.66 61.24 -23.25
CA LYS A 92 -0.95 60.60 -22.13
C LYS A 92 -1.91 60.04 -21.07
N LEU A 93 -3.01 60.74 -20.80
CA LEU A 93 -4.04 60.30 -19.86
C LEU A 93 -4.78 59.07 -20.39
N GLU A 94 -5.12 59.04 -21.68
CA GLU A 94 -5.74 57.88 -22.35
C GLU A 94 -4.83 56.66 -22.27
N LEU A 95 -3.56 56.79 -22.67
CA LEU A 95 -2.56 55.71 -22.57
C LEU A 95 -2.41 55.21 -21.13
N SER A 96 -2.30 56.12 -20.16
CA SER A 96 -2.20 55.74 -18.75
C SER A 96 -3.48 55.07 -18.22
N CYS A 97 -4.64 55.43 -18.75
CA CYS A 97 -5.92 54.79 -18.40
C CYS A 97 -5.99 53.36 -18.96
N GLU A 98 -5.53 53.15 -20.19
CA GLU A 98 -5.42 51.83 -20.82
C GLU A 98 -4.44 50.93 -20.07
N GLU A 99 -3.24 51.45 -19.75
CA GLU A 99 -2.25 50.74 -18.93
C GLU A 99 -2.82 50.37 -17.55
N LYS A 100 -3.54 51.29 -16.90
CA LYS A 100 -4.23 51.04 -15.64
C LYS A 100 -5.28 49.94 -15.80
N HIS A 101 -6.08 49.97 -16.86
CA HIS A 101 -7.11 48.96 -17.11
C HIS A 101 -6.47 47.57 -17.36
N GLN A 102 -5.39 47.51 -18.13
CA GLN A 102 -4.63 46.28 -18.36
C GLN A 102 -3.98 45.75 -17.07
N ALA A 103 -3.46 46.64 -16.21
CA ALA A 103 -2.92 46.27 -14.91
C ALA A 103 -4.00 45.74 -13.96
N VAL A 104 -5.19 46.34 -13.96
CA VAL A 104 -6.34 45.90 -13.15
C VAL A 104 -6.83 44.53 -13.58
N THR A 105 -7.03 44.29 -14.88
CA THR A 105 -7.44 42.98 -15.41
C THR A 105 -6.38 41.90 -15.12
N GLY A 106 -5.09 42.24 -15.25
CA GLY A 106 -4.00 41.35 -14.85
C GLY A 106 -3.99 41.02 -13.35
N LEU A 107 -4.23 42.02 -12.49
CA LEU A 107 -4.35 41.83 -11.05
C LEU A 107 -5.53 40.91 -10.70
N GLU A 108 -6.68 41.09 -11.35
CA GLU A 108 -7.87 40.24 -11.17
C GLU A 108 -7.60 38.80 -11.59
N ALA A 109 -6.96 38.58 -12.74
CA ALA A 109 -6.59 37.24 -13.20
C ALA A 109 -5.60 36.54 -12.25
N VAL A 110 -4.65 37.27 -11.67
CA VAL A 110 -3.72 36.71 -10.66
C VAL A 110 -4.45 36.41 -9.36
N LYS A 111 -5.39 37.26 -8.93
CA LYS A 111 -6.22 37.00 -7.74
C LYS A 111 -7.10 35.76 -7.90
N GLU A 112 -7.66 35.53 -9.08
CA GLU A 112 -8.43 34.33 -9.42
C GLU A 112 -7.57 33.07 -9.25
N LYS A 113 -6.42 33.02 -9.94
CA LYS A 113 -5.47 31.89 -9.86
C LYS A 113 -4.98 31.64 -8.43
N LEU A 114 -4.76 32.71 -7.66
CA LEU A 114 -4.38 32.59 -6.25
C LEU A 114 -5.51 31.99 -5.39
N ARG A 115 -6.77 32.23 -5.73
CA ARG A 115 -7.91 31.59 -5.05
C ARG A 115 -7.98 30.11 -5.40
N GLU A 116 -7.94 29.77 -6.68
CA GLU A 116 -7.99 28.38 -7.18
C GLU A 116 -6.89 27.52 -6.55
N THR A 117 -5.64 27.99 -6.59
CA THR A 117 -4.50 27.28 -5.98
C THR A 117 -4.61 27.13 -4.46
N ARG A 118 -5.25 28.08 -3.76
CA ARG A 118 -5.53 27.95 -2.32
C ARG A 118 -6.60 26.89 -2.05
N GLU A 119 -7.65 26.83 -2.86
CA GLU A 119 -8.69 25.80 -2.74
C GLU A 119 -8.14 24.40 -3.01
N GLU A 120 -7.31 24.25 -4.05
CA GLU A 120 -6.61 22.99 -4.34
C GLU A 120 -5.68 22.58 -3.20
N LEU A 121 -4.92 23.52 -2.65
CA LEU A 121 -4.04 23.25 -1.50
C LEU A 121 -4.83 22.80 -0.27
N LEU A 122 -6.01 23.38 -0.01
CA LEU A 122 -6.86 22.97 1.10
C LEU A 122 -7.43 21.56 0.88
N LYS A 123 -7.87 21.25 -0.34
CA LYS A 123 -8.31 19.89 -0.70
C LYS A 123 -7.19 18.86 -0.51
N GLU A 124 -5.99 19.14 -1.02
CA GLU A 124 -4.84 18.26 -0.88
C GLU A 124 -4.45 18.07 0.60
N LYS A 125 -4.50 19.13 1.44
CA LYS A 125 -4.26 19.01 2.88
C LYS A 125 -5.30 18.11 3.56
N HIS A 126 -6.56 18.23 3.17
CA HIS A 126 -7.63 17.38 3.69
C HIS A 126 -7.41 15.91 3.29
N ASP A 127 -7.15 15.65 2.00
CA ASP A 127 -6.90 14.32 1.47
C ASP A 127 -5.66 13.68 2.12
N ASN A 128 -4.59 14.45 2.31
CA ASN A 128 -3.39 13.99 3.01
C ASN A 128 -3.69 13.59 4.46
N THR A 129 -4.53 14.36 5.16
CA THR A 129 -4.97 14.04 6.52
C THR A 129 -5.76 12.72 6.57
N VAL A 130 -6.67 12.51 5.61
CA VAL A 130 -7.44 11.26 5.48
C VAL A 130 -6.50 10.07 5.19
N LEU A 131 -5.54 10.24 4.28
CA LEU A 131 -4.55 9.21 3.95
C LEU A 131 -3.65 8.85 5.15
N ILE A 132 -3.24 9.83 5.96
CA ILE A 132 -2.51 9.59 7.20
C ILE A 132 -3.36 8.78 8.18
N ALA A 133 -4.62 9.17 8.37
CA ALA A 133 -5.54 8.45 9.26
C ALA A 133 -5.73 6.99 8.82
N GLU A 134 -5.92 6.75 7.53
CA GLU A 134 -6.07 5.40 6.97
C GLU A 134 -4.76 4.59 7.09
N THR A 135 -3.61 5.22 6.86
CA THR A 135 -2.30 4.59 7.08
C THR A 135 -2.13 4.15 8.53
N VAL A 136 -2.53 4.98 9.50
CA VAL A 136 -2.50 4.62 10.93
C VAL A 136 -3.46 3.46 11.21
N ARG A 137 -4.66 3.46 10.63
CA ARG A 137 -5.64 2.37 10.76
C ARG A 137 -5.09 1.05 10.22
N LEU A 138 -4.51 1.06 9.02
CA LEU A 138 -3.90 -0.10 8.39
C LEU A 138 -2.71 -0.63 9.20
N LYS A 139 -1.86 0.25 9.74
CA LYS A 139 -0.76 -0.15 10.65
C LYS A 139 -1.28 -0.87 11.90
N LYS A 140 -2.34 -0.35 12.54
CA LYS A 140 -2.98 -1.01 13.70
C LYS A 140 -3.57 -2.37 13.31
N LEU A 141 -4.17 -2.48 12.14
CA LEU A 141 -4.72 -3.74 11.64
C LEU A 141 -3.62 -4.76 11.37
N LEU A 142 -2.52 -4.33 10.74
CA LEU A 142 -1.35 -5.17 10.49
C LEU A 142 -0.73 -5.69 11.80
N GLN A 143 -0.64 -4.86 12.84
CA GLN A 143 -0.18 -5.30 14.16
C GLN A 143 -1.08 -6.39 14.76
N LYS A 144 -2.40 -6.31 14.58
CA LYS A 144 -3.33 -7.37 15.03
C LYS A 144 -3.07 -8.67 14.27
N TYR A 145 -2.92 -8.61 12.96
CA TYR A 145 -2.59 -9.80 12.16
C TYR A 145 -1.25 -10.40 12.57
N ASN A 146 -0.21 -9.59 12.77
CA ASN A 146 1.08 -10.08 13.24
C ASN A 146 0.97 -10.79 14.60
N ARG A 147 0.19 -10.25 15.53
CA ARG A 147 -0.04 -10.90 16.83
C ARG A 147 -0.74 -12.25 16.71
N VAL A 148 -1.77 -12.33 15.87
CA VAL A 148 -2.49 -13.60 15.63
C VAL A 148 -1.58 -14.61 14.94
N SER A 149 -0.79 -14.17 13.95
CA SER A 149 0.21 -15.01 13.29
C SER A 149 1.22 -15.56 14.30
N GLN A 150 1.65 -14.75 15.28
CA GLN A 150 2.56 -15.21 16.33
C GLN A 150 1.97 -16.34 17.16
N PHE A 151 0.74 -16.17 17.62
CA PHE A 151 0.06 -17.21 18.39
C PHE A 151 -0.13 -18.49 17.59
N ALA A 152 -0.48 -18.39 16.30
CA ALA A 152 -0.58 -19.55 15.43
C ALA A 152 0.76 -20.30 15.28
N LEU A 153 1.89 -19.58 15.20
CA LEU A 153 3.22 -20.19 15.18
C LEU A 153 3.55 -20.92 16.49
N GLU A 154 3.24 -20.30 17.63
CA GLU A 154 3.47 -20.86 18.96
C GLU A 154 2.63 -22.12 19.17
N GLU A 155 1.34 -22.08 18.83
CA GLU A 155 0.44 -23.24 18.90
C GLU A 155 0.91 -24.39 18.00
N TYR A 156 1.34 -24.08 16.76
CA TYR A 156 1.89 -25.10 15.87
C TYR A 156 3.16 -25.74 16.45
N LYS A 157 4.05 -24.95 17.03
CA LYS A 157 5.27 -25.47 17.66
C LYS A 157 4.92 -26.43 18.81
N VAL A 158 3.99 -26.06 19.68
CA VAL A 158 3.51 -26.93 20.77
C VAL A 158 2.92 -28.23 20.21
N LEU A 159 2.14 -28.15 19.14
CA LEU A 159 1.56 -29.33 18.48
C LEU A 159 2.64 -30.23 17.88
N GLN A 160 3.68 -29.64 17.28
CA GLN A 160 4.82 -30.36 16.73
C GLN A 160 5.61 -31.09 17.82
N ASP A 161 5.88 -30.43 18.95
CA ASP A 161 6.56 -31.01 20.10
C ASP A 161 5.72 -32.18 20.69
N THR A 162 4.41 -31.99 20.80
CA THR A 162 3.47 -33.02 21.28
C THR A 162 3.44 -34.24 20.35
N LEU A 163 3.38 -34.01 19.03
CA LEU A 163 3.43 -35.07 18.04
C LEU A 163 4.75 -35.85 18.10
N GLY A 164 5.88 -35.15 18.28
CA GLY A 164 7.18 -35.78 18.46
C GLY A 164 7.22 -36.70 19.68
N LEU A 165 6.68 -36.25 20.81
CA LEU A 165 6.55 -37.06 22.02
C LEU A 165 5.65 -38.29 21.80
N GLU A 166 4.49 -38.12 21.16
CA GLU A 166 3.57 -39.23 20.86
C GLU A 166 4.22 -40.29 19.96
N GLN A 167 4.97 -39.87 18.94
CA GLN A 167 5.71 -40.78 18.06
C GLN A 167 6.78 -41.58 18.82
N ASN A 168 7.49 -40.93 19.74
CA ASN A 168 8.50 -41.61 20.58
C ASN A 168 7.85 -42.64 21.50
N LEU A 169 6.78 -42.25 22.22
CA LEU A 169 6.03 -43.15 23.10
C LEU A 169 5.43 -44.33 22.33
N ARG A 170 4.89 -44.08 21.14
CA ARG A 170 4.38 -45.14 20.26
C ARG A 170 5.48 -46.12 19.87
N THR A 171 6.64 -45.60 19.50
CA THR A 171 7.80 -46.44 19.13
C THR A 171 8.27 -47.28 20.30
N GLU A 172 8.33 -46.70 21.50
CA GLU A 172 8.70 -47.40 22.72
C GLU A 172 7.68 -48.48 23.09
N ALA A 173 6.38 -48.18 23.01
CA ALA A 173 5.31 -49.15 23.24
C ALA A 173 5.35 -50.31 22.23
N GLU A 174 5.62 -50.03 20.95
CA GLU A 174 5.79 -51.05 19.92
C GLU A 174 7.00 -51.95 20.21
N ASN A 175 8.13 -51.37 20.63
CA ASN A 175 9.32 -52.11 21.02
C ASN A 175 9.08 -52.99 22.25
N PHE A 176 8.40 -52.45 23.26
CA PHE A 176 8.01 -53.17 24.46
C PHE A 176 7.10 -54.36 24.13
N GLY A 177 6.08 -54.14 23.28
CA GLY A 177 5.19 -55.20 22.81
C GLY A 177 5.93 -56.32 22.07
N ARG A 178 6.91 -55.98 21.22
CA ARG A 178 7.77 -56.97 20.55
C ARG A 178 8.61 -57.76 21.56
N ALA A 179 9.23 -57.09 22.53
CA ALA A 179 10.04 -57.73 23.56
C ALA A 179 9.20 -58.70 24.41
N MET A 180 8.03 -58.26 24.87
CA MET A 180 7.06 -59.10 25.59
C MET A 180 6.63 -60.32 24.79
N LEU A 181 6.35 -60.17 23.49
CA LEU A 181 5.96 -61.30 22.64
C LEU A 181 7.09 -62.33 22.50
N VAL A 182 8.33 -61.86 22.37
CA VAL A 182 9.51 -62.73 22.32
C VAL A 182 9.66 -63.50 23.64
N GLU A 183 9.57 -62.82 24.78
CA GLU A 183 9.63 -63.46 26.09
C GLU A 183 8.47 -64.44 26.32
N GLN A 184 7.24 -64.08 25.95
CA GLN A 184 6.09 -64.99 26.03
C GLN A 184 6.32 -66.25 25.18
N LYS A 185 6.86 -66.11 23.97
CA LYS A 185 7.19 -67.27 23.12
C LYS A 185 8.30 -68.13 23.72
N LYS A 186 9.33 -67.52 24.32
CA LYS A 186 10.39 -68.24 25.04
C LYS A 186 9.83 -69.03 26.22
N LEU A 187 9.04 -68.39 27.08
CA LEU A 187 8.37 -69.01 28.22
C LEU A 187 7.44 -70.15 27.80
N LYS A 188 6.60 -69.93 26.77
CA LYS A 188 5.73 -70.98 26.22
C LYS A 188 6.53 -72.18 25.70
N ARG A 189 7.65 -71.94 25.02
CA ARG A 189 8.54 -73.02 24.57
C ARG A 189 9.13 -73.79 25.75
N GLN A 190 9.62 -73.09 26.78
CA GLN A 190 10.15 -73.71 27.99
C GLN A 190 9.08 -74.52 28.74
N SER A 191 7.87 -73.98 28.92
CA SER A 191 6.77 -74.69 29.58
C SER A 191 6.31 -75.89 28.76
N GLN A 192 6.27 -75.76 27.44
CA GLN A 192 5.94 -76.85 26.54
C GLN A 192 6.95 -77.99 26.65
N ILE A 193 8.26 -77.68 26.71
CA ILE A 193 9.32 -78.69 26.90
C ILE A 193 9.14 -79.42 28.23
N LEU A 194 8.88 -78.69 29.32
CA LEU A 194 8.59 -79.28 30.64
C LEU A 194 7.37 -80.22 30.61
N MET A 195 6.29 -79.83 29.93
CA MET A 195 5.08 -80.64 29.77
C MET A 195 5.27 -81.83 28.82
N GLN A 196 6.14 -81.73 27.82
CA GLN A 196 6.42 -82.81 26.85
C GLN A 196 7.27 -83.95 27.44
N ASN A 197 7.91 -83.74 28.59
CA ASN A 197 8.75 -84.73 29.26
C ASN A 197 7.96 -85.85 29.97
N SER A 198 6.62 -85.90 29.87
CA SER A 198 5.80 -87.04 30.33
C SER A 198 5.73 -88.21 29.32
N SER A 199 6.86 -88.50 28.67
CA SER A 199 7.12 -89.50 27.60
C SER A 199 6.40 -89.27 26.25
N PRO A 200 7.11 -88.74 25.24
CA PRO A 200 6.60 -88.63 23.86
C PRO A 200 7.00 -89.83 22.99
N SER A 201 6.15 -90.20 22.03
CA SER A 201 6.46 -91.25 21.04
C SER A 201 7.58 -90.82 20.09
N GLN A 202 8.34 -91.78 19.57
CA GLN A 202 9.53 -91.57 18.73
C GLN A 202 9.28 -90.68 17.49
N ALA A 203 8.07 -90.77 16.90
CA ALA A 203 7.65 -89.93 15.78
C ALA A 203 7.49 -88.44 16.16
N LEU A 204 7.09 -88.14 17.40
CA LEU A 204 7.01 -86.76 17.89
C LEU A 204 8.41 -86.17 18.10
N GLN A 205 9.37 -86.97 18.53
CA GLN A 205 10.76 -86.52 18.72
C GLN A 205 11.44 -86.21 17.37
N GLU A 206 11.17 -87.00 16.34
CA GLU A 206 11.60 -86.72 14.97
C GLU A 206 10.90 -85.48 14.37
N ALA A 207 9.61 -85.30 14.61
CA ALA A 207 8.91 -84.09 14.14
C ALA A 207 9.46 -82.82 14.81
N LEU A 208 9.81 -82.89 16.11
CA LEU A 208 10.41 -81.76 16.83
C LEU A 208 11.83 -81.45 16.36
N SER A 209 12.63 -82.47 16.01
CA SER A 209 13.96 -82.25 15.45
C SER A 209 13.88 -81.58 14.07
N GLN A 210 12.93 -82.01 13.22
CA GLN A 210 12.66 -81.40 11.92
C GLN A 210 12.14 -79.95 12.05
N ILE A 211 11.26 -79.67 13.01
CA ILE A 211 10.81 -78.30 13.29
C ILE A 211 11.98 -77.44 13.77
N SER A 212 12.88 -77.99 14.59
CA SER A 212 14.06 -77.26 15.07
C SER A 212 15.00 -76.88 13.92
N THR A 213 15.31 -77.82 13.02
CA THR A 213 16.13 -77.54 11.84
C THR A 213 15.45 -76.55 10.89
N LEU A 214 14.16 -76.75 10.57
CA LEU A 214 13.41 -75.81 9.73
C LEU A 214 13.35 -74.39 10.34
N THR A 215 13.20 -74.28 11.66
CA THR A 215 13.19 -72.98 12.35
C THR A 215 14.55 -72.31 12.26
N GLN A 216 15.63 -73.07 12.44
CA GLN A 216 16.99 -72.58 12.34
C GLN A 216 17.33 -72.13 10.91
N ASP A 217 16.91 -72.90 9.90
CA ASP A 217 17.11 -72.56 8.49
C ASP A 217 16.31 -71.31 8.09
N LEU A 218 15.07 -71.18 8.57
CA LEU A 218 14.23 -70.01 8.29
C LEU A 218 14.79 -68.75 8.96
N GLU A 219 15.33 -68.87 10.17
CA GLU A 219 16.01 -67.77 10.85
C GLU A 219 17.31 -67.37 10.13
N ALA A 220 18.09 -68.35 9.66
CA ALA A 220 19.29 -68.11 8.86
C ALA A 220 18.96 -67.39 7.54
N GLN A 221 17.94 -67.85 6.82
CA GLN A 221 17.47 -67.18 5.59
C GLN A 221 16.96 -65.76 5.87
N ARG A 222 16.22 -65.56 6.96
CA ARG A 222 15.74 -64.23 7.34
C ARG A 222 16.92 -63.28 7.63
N LEU A 223 17.95 -63.77 8.34
CA LEU A 223 19.14 -62.99 8.64
C LEU A 223 19.93 -62.66 7.36
N GLN A 224 20.05 -63.63 6.45
CA GLN A 224 20.73 -63.44 5.16
C GLN A 224 20.01 -62.41 4.28
N HIS A 225 18.68 -62.49 4.16
CA HIS A 225 17.90 -61.49 3.43
C HIS A 225 18.00 -60.11 4.07
N GLN A 226 17.98 -60.02 5.40
CA GLN A 226 18.15 -58.75 6.10
C GLN A 226 19.53 -58.13 5.81
N HIS A 227 20.58 -58.95 5.78
CA HIS A 227 21.92 -58.52 5.43
C HIS A 227 21.99 -58.04 3.97
N GLN A 228 21.40 -58.78 3.03
CA GLN A 228 21.36 -58.40 1.61
C GLN A 228 20.61 -57.08 1.37
N ILE A 229 19.46 -56.87 2.03
CA ILE A 229 18.71 -55.61 1.94
C ILE A 229 19.57 -54.45 2.44
N LYS A 230 20.22 -54.62 3.59
CA LYS A 230 21.09 -53.58 4.17
C LYS A 230 22.27 -53.25 3.25
N GLN A 231 22.90 -54.27 2.67
CA GLN A 231 23.99 -54.08 1.70
C GLN A 231 23.52 -53.33 0.44
N MET A 232 22.34 -53.65 -0.09
CA MET A 232 21.78 -52.96 -1.26
C MET A 232 21.39 -51.52 -0.94
N GLU A 233 20.82 -51.27 0.24
CA GLU A 233 20.54 -49.91 0.72
C GLU A 233 21.81 -49.09 0.87
N ASP A 234 22.86 -49.66 1.47
CA ASP A 234 24.13 -48.97 1.66
C ASP A 234 24.79 -48.65 0.32
N ARG A 235 24.74 -49.57 -0.66
CA ARG A 235 25.21 -49.31 -2.03
C ARG A 235 24.42 -48.21 -2.73
N LEU A 236 23.10 -48.13 -2.52
CA LEU A 236 22.26 -47.05 -3.05
C LEU A 236 22.59 -45.71 -2.40
N ARG A 237 22.79 -45.69 -1.07
CA ARG A 237 23.16 -44.48 -0.33
C ARG A 237 24.56 -43.99 -0.68
N SER A 238 25.49 -44.91 -0.88
CA SER A 238 26.89 -44.62 -1.21
C SER A 238 27.14 -44.39 -2.70
N CYS A 239 26.12 -44.58 -3.54
CA CYS A 239 26.25 -44.42 -4.98
C CYS A 239 26.61 -42.97 -5.32
N ASP A 240 27.63 -42.79 -6.15
CA ASP A 240 28.11 -41.46 -6.54
C ASP A 240 27.04 -40.65 -7.25
N THR A 241 26.09 -41.31 -7.93
CA THR A 241 24.92 -40.65 -8.54
C THR A 241 24.05 -39.90 -7.51
N GLN A 242 23.92 -40.38 -6.27
CA GLN A 242 23.17 -39.71 -5.19
C GLN A 242 23.91 -38.44 -4.73
N ARG A 243 25.24 -38.49 -4.64
CA ARG A 243 26.09 -37.34 -4.31
C ARG A 243 26.05 -36.31 -5.44
N GLU A 244 26.19 -36.76 -6.68
CA GLU A 244 26.10 -35.94 -7.89
C GLU A 244 24.73 -35.28 -8.03
N LEU A 245 23.63 -36.00 -7.79
CA LEU A 245 22.28 -35.42 -7.77
C LEU A 245 22.16 -34.29 -6.74
N THR A 246 22.71 -34.51 -5.55
CA THR A 246 22.69 -33.51 -4.49
C THR A 246 23.55 -32.30 -4.84
N ALA A 247 24.71 -32.51 -5.46
CA ALA A 247 25.58 -31.44 -5.95
C ALA A 247 24.92 -30.63 -7.08
N LEU A 248 24.29 -31.31 -8.05
CA LEU A 248 23.55 -30.67 -9.14
C LEU A 248 22.35 -29.87 -8.65
N ARG A 249 21.63 -30.35 -7.63
CA ARG A 249 20.53 -29.59 -7.01
C ARG A 249 21.02 -28.28 -6.39
N ARG A 250 22.12 -28.31 -5.62
CA ARG A 250 22.71 -27.09 -5.06
C ARG A 250 23.19 -26.13 -6.15
N LYS A 251 23.78 -26.66 -7.23
CA LYS A 251 24.21 -25.85 -8.37
C LYS A 251 23.01 -25.19 -9.07
N LEU A 252 21.89 -25.90 -9.18
CA LEU A 252 20.65 -25.35 -9.73
C LEU A 252 20.12 -24.21 -8.85
N GLU A 253 20.06 -24.40 -7.52
CA GLU A 253 19.62 -23.37 -6.56
C GLU A 253 20.45 -22.08 -6.71
N LEU A 254 21.79 -22.19 -6.76
CA LEU A 254 22.68 -21.04 -6.94
C LEU A 254 22.41 -20.29 -8.26
N VAL A 255 22.24 -21.02 -9.36
CA VAL A 255 21.95 -20.40 -10.67
C VAL A 255 20.56 -19.73 -10.68
N GLU A 256 19.59 -20.28 -9.96
CA GLU A 256 18.27 -19.67 -9.82
C GLU A 256 18.29 -18.38 -9.00
N GLU A 257 19.15 -18.31 -7.98
CA GLU A 257 19.42 -17.10 -7.20
C GLU A 257 20.11 -16.04 -8.06
N GLU A 258 21.19 -16.39 -8.77
CA GLU A 258 21.88 -15.47 -9.70
C GLU A 258 20.91 -14.93 -10.76
N ARG A 259 20.08 -15.79 -11.36
CA ARG A 259 19.05 -15.36 -12.33
C ARG A 259 18.07 -14.37 -11.71
N ARG A 260 17.65 -14.59 -10.46
CA ARG A 260 16.74 -13.68 -9.75
C ARG A 260 17.41 -12.32 -9.53
N GLU A 261 18.66 -12.29 -9.09
CA GLU A 261 19.42 -11.05 -8.93
C GLU A 261 19.59 -10.28 -10.25
N TYR A 262 19.89 -10.98 -11.35
CA TYR A 262 19.98 -10.34 -12.66
C TYR A 262 18.63 -9.81 -13.15
N SER A 263 17.55 -10.54 -12.90
CA SER A 263 16.18 -10.07 -13.19
C SER A 263 15.84 -8.81 -12.40
N ASP A 264 16.19 -8.77 -11.11
CA ASP A 264 15.97 -7.61 -10.25
C ASP A 264 16.82 -6.41 -10.68
N LYS A 265 18.07 -6.64 -11.12
CA LYS A 265 18.91 -5.59 -11.70
C LYS A 265 18.31 -5.06 -13.00
N CYS A 266 17.87 -5.94 -13.90
CA CYS A 266 17.27 -5.56 -15.18
C CYS A 266 16.02 -4.71 -14.98
N THR A 267 15.10 -5.14 -14.10
CA THR A 267 13.88 -4.38 -13.78
C THR A 267 14.18 -3.01 -13.15
N LYS A 268 15.17 -2.91 -12.26
CA LYS A 268 15.63 -1.61 -11.71
C LYS A 268 16.15 -0.69 -12.81
N THR A 269 17.03 -1.20 -13.68
CA THR A 269 17.56 -0.40 -14.80
C THR A 269 16.47 0.00 -15.79
N GLU A 270 15.47 -0.85 -16.03
CA GLU A 270 14.32 -0.52 -16.87
C GLU A 270 13.47 0.62 -16.28
N VAL A 271 13.30 0.65 -14.96
CA VAL A 271 12.62 1.75 -14.25
C VAL A 271 13.45 3.03 -14.37
N GLU A 272 14.75 2.98 -14.07
CA GLU A 272 15.64 4.15 -14.19
C GLU A 272 15.66 4.71 -15.62
N VAL A 273 15.66 3.85 -16.64
CA VAL A 273 15.58 4.28 -18.05
C VAL A 273 14.23 4.94 -18.37
N LYS A 274 13.12 4.44 -17.82
CA LYS A 274 11.80 5.06 -17.98
C LYS A 274 11.75 6.43 -17.32
N ASP A 275 12.27 6.55 -16.10
CA ASP A 275 12.32 7.81 -15.36
C ASP A 275 13.18 8.84 -16.10
N LEU A 276 14.38 8.44 -16.55
CA LEU A 276 15.25 9.31 -17.35
C LEU A 276 14.57 9.73 -18.66
N ARG A 277 13.91 8.82 -19.39
CA ARG A 277 13.14 9.18 -20.59
C ARG A 277 12.06 10.21 -20.29
N PHE A 278 11.33 10.05 -19.20
CA PHE A 278 10.32 11.03 -18.77
C PHE A 278 10.94 12.41 -18.49
N THR A 279 12.07 12.46 -17.77
CA THR A 279 12.77 13.73 -17.50
C THR A 279 13.30 14.39 -18.78
N VAL A 280 13.79 13.61 -19.74
CA VAL A 280 14.24 14.12 -21.04
C VAL A 280 13.06 14.70 -21.82
N GLU A 281 11.93 14.00 -21.88
CA GLU A 281 10.71 14.51 -22.52
C GLU A 281 10.21 15.81 -21.87
N GLU A 282 10.26 15.91 -20.54
CA GLU A 282 9.86 17.11 -19.80
C GLU A 282 10.81 18.30 -20.10
N LEU A 283 12.12 18.06 -20.09
CA LEU A 283 13.12 19.06 -20.46
C LEU A 283 12.98 19.49 -21.92
N GLN A 284 12.69 18.56 -22.83
CA GLN A 284 12.48 18.85 -24.25
C GLN A 284 11.22 19.69 -24.46
N LYS A 285 10.13 19.43 -23.71
CA LYS A 285 8.93 20.29 -23.68
C LYS A 285 9.24 21.69 -23.15
N LYS A 286 10.00 21.81 -22.05
CA LYS A 286 10.42 23.10 -21.48
C LYS A 286 11.31 23.88 -22.45
N LEU A 287 12.23 23.19 -23.14
CA LEU A 287 13.11 23.80 -24.15
C LEU A 287 12.32 24.24 -25.39
N GLN A 288 11.38 23.43 -25.87
CA GLN A 288 10.48 23.83 -26.96
C GLN A 288 9.62 25.04 -26.58
N ALA A 289 9.09 25.09 -25.34
CA ALA A 289 8.35 26.24 -24.84
C ALA A 289 9.21 27.51 -24.71
N ALA A 290 10.50 27.37 -24.40
CA ALA A 290 11.45 28.48 -24.35
C ALA A 290 11.95 28.93 -25.73
N THR A 291 12.03 28.01 -26.70
CA THR A 291 12.53 28.27 -28.07
C THR A 291 11.41 28.74 -29.00
N ASN A 292 10.17 28.31 -28.77
CA ASN A 292 8.96 28.79 -29.42
C ASN A 292 8.03 29.39 -28.34
N PRO A 293 8.23 30.65 -27.93
CA PRO A 293 7.22 31.35 -27.14
C PRO A 293 5.90 31.38 -27.93
N PRO A 294 4.74 31.13 -27.29
CA PRO A 294 3.46 31.22 -27.98
C PRO A 294 3.33 32.61 -28.63
N PRO A 295 2.92 32.70 -29.91
CA PRO A 295 2.71 33.99 -30.55
C PRO A 295 1.70 34.79 -29.75
N ALA A 296 1.99 36.07 -29.54
CA ALA A 296 1.04 37.00 -28.95
C ALA A 296 -0.29 36.92 -29.71
N PRO A 297 -1.45 36.93 -29.02
CA PRO A 297 -2.74 36.85 -29.68
C PRO A 297 -2.88 38.01 -30.67
N ALA A 298 -3.01 37.66 -31.95
CA ALA A 298 -3.31 38.62 -33.00
C ALA A 298 -4.75 39.15 -32.85
N PRO A 299 -5.03 40.41 -33.20
CA PRO A 299 -6.37 40.97 -33.16
C PRO A 299 -7.32 40.17 -34.06
N PRO A 300 -8.62 40.07 -33.70
CA PRO A 300 -9.57 39.26 -34.45
C PRO A 300 -9.74 39.81 -35.88
N PRO A 301 -9.75 38.94 -36.91
CA PRO A 301 -9.98 39.36 -38.29
C PRO A 301 -11.46 39.73 -38.54
N PRO A 302 -11.75 40.61 -39.52
CA PRO A 302 -13.10 40.98 -39.90
C PRO A 302 -13.89 39.78 -40.46
N PRO A 303 -15.22 39.74 -40.28
CA PRO A 303 -16.05 38.61 -40.69
C PRO A 303 -16.11 38.47 -42.22
N PRO A 304 -15.98 37.24 -42.77
CA PRO A 304 -16.15 36.98 -44.20
C PRO A 304 -17.64 36.99 -44.61
N PRO A 305 -17.94 37.30 -45.89
CA PRO A 305 -19.30 37.29 -46.43
C PRO A 305 -19.89 35.86 -46.50
N PRO A 306 -21.24 35.73 -46.42
CA PRO A 306 -21.92 34.44 -46.34
C PRO A 306 -21.85 33.66 -47.67
N PRO A 307 -21.54 32.35 -47.63
CA PRO A 307 -21.69 31.47 -48.80
C PRO A 307 -23.15 31.00 -48.97
N PRO A 308 -23.57 30.67 -50.20
CA PRO A 308 -24.92 30.18 -50.52
C PRO A 308 -25.18 28.75 -49.98
N PRO A 309 -26.46 28.41 -49.71
CA PRO A 309 -26.84 27.14 -49.09
C PRO A 309 -26.78 25.94 -50.06
N PRO A 310 -26.17 24.81 -49.68
CA PRO A 310 -26.36 23.54 -50.36
C PRO A 310 -27.56 22.73 -49.80
N PRO A 311 -28.18 21.87 -50.62
CA PRO A 311 -29.42 21.14 -50.32
C PRO A 311 -29.21 19.92 -49.39
N PRO A 312 -30.26 19.42 -48.71
CA PRO A 312 -30.15 18.33 -47.74
C PRO A 312 -30.33 16.93 -48.38
N PRO A 313 -29.52 15.93 -47.98
CA PRO A 313 -29.88 14.52 -48.07
C PRO A 313 -30.03 13.86 -46.68
N PRO A 314 -30.75 12.72 -46.60
CA PRO A 314 -31.46 12.28 -45.41
C PRO A 314 -30.60 11.51 -44.39
N ALA A 315 -31.09 11.55 -43.16
CA ALA A 315 -30.54 10.90 -41.97
C ALA A 315 -30.50 9.37 -42.09
N LEU A 316 -29.35 8.78 -41.79
CA LEU A 316 -29.24 7.43 -41.27
C LEU A 316 -28.29 7.44 -40.07
N ALA A 317 -28.84 7.05 -38.92
CA ALA A 317 -28.15 6.88 -37.67
C ALA A 317 -27.19 5.69 -37.74
N SER A 318 -25.93 5.90 -37.35
CA SER A 318 -25.02 4.80 -37.00
C SER A 318 -24.14 5.21 -35.82
N ASN A 319 -24.56 4.78 -34.64
CA ASN A 319 -23.83 4.91 -33.39
C ASN A 319 -22.60 3.97 -33.36
N PRO A 320 -21.41 4.43 -32.97
CA PRO A 320 -20.19 3.61 -32.92
C PRO A 320 -20.03 2.80 -31.61
N LEU A 321 -21.14 2.23 -31.08
CA LEU A 321 -21.13 1.44 -29.84
C LEU A 321 -21.54 -0.04 -30.03
N SER A 322 -21.67 -0.53 -31.27
CA SER A 322 -22.00 -1.95 -31.53
C SER A 322 -20.78 -2.87 -31.64
N SER A 323 -19.58 -2.34 -31.90
CA SER A 323 -18.36 -3.15 -32.06
C SER A 323 -17.77 -3.66 -30.74
N LEU A 324 -18.19 -3.13 -29.58
CA LEU A 324 -17.68 -3.57 -28.27
C LEU A 324 -18.55 -4.64 -27.58
N LEU A 325 -19.81 -4.81 -27.98
CA LEU A 325 -20.72 -5.79 -27.36
C LEU A 325 -20.61 -7.22 -27.92
N SER A 326 -19.78 -7.43 -28.95
CA SER A 326 -19.55 -8.75 -29.55
C SER A 326 -18.36 -9.51 -28.96
N LEU A 327 -17.47 -8.85 -28.19
CA LEU A 327 -16.34 -9.50 -27.53
C LEU A 327 -16.63 -10.00 -26.10
N ILE A 328 -17.77 -9.62 -25.51
CA ILE A 328 -18.09 -9.95 -24.11
C ILE A 328 -18.92 -11.25 -23.98
N ARG A 329 -19.27 -11.92 -25.08
CA ARG A 329 -20.16 -13.11 -25.06
C ARG A 329 -19.53 -14.49 -25.28
N LYS A 330 -18.21 -14.68 -25.18
CA LYS A 330 -17.63 -16.03 -25.27
C LYS A 330 -16.50 -16.31 -24.28
N LYS A 331 -16.87 -16.87 -23.11
CA LYS A 331 -16.20 -17.90 -22.27
C LYS A 331 -16.95 -17.95 -20.93
N LYS A 332 -17.82 -18.92 -20.66
CA LYS A 332 -17.61 -20.31 -20.21
C LYS A 332 -17.09 -20.40 -18.77
N ASP A 333 -17.98 -20.71 -17.83
CA ASP A 333 -17.80 -21.44 -16.55
C ASP A 333 -19.22 -21.94 -16.16
N LEU A 334 -19.60 -23.22 -16.28
CA LEU A 334 -19.38 -24.34 -15.34
C LEU A 334 -19.47 -23.98 -13.85
N SER A 335 -20.67 -24.17 -13.28
CA SER A 335 -20.99 -24.86 -12.01
C SER A 335 -20.08 -24.52 -10.80
N SER A 336 -20.57 -23.96 -9.69
CA SER A 336 -21.61 -24.51 -8.83
C SER A 336 -21.91 -23.47 -7.73
N ASP A 337 -23.17 -23.03 -7.58
CA ASP A 337 -23.60 -22.23 -6.43
C ASP A 337 -24.52 -23.05 -5.52
N ILE A 338 -24.15 -23.01 -4.24
CA ILE A 338 -24.80 -23.56 -3.07
C ILE A 338 -25.89 -22.56 -2.65
N PRO A 339 -27.15 -22.97 -2.38
CA PRO A 339 -28.17 -22.03 -1.94
C PRO A 339 -27.95 -21.62 -0.48
N LEU A 340 -27.63 -20.34 -0.25
CA LEU A 340 -27.74 -19.67 1.05
C LEU A 340 -29.08 -18.94 1.10
N LEU A 341 -30.04 -19.54 1.81
CA LEU A 341 -31.29 -18.90 2.23
C LEU A 341 -31.02 -18.05 3.48
N VAL A 342 -31.24 -16.75 3.34
CA VAL A 342 -31.53 -15.85 4.45
C VAL A 342 -33.04 -15.90 4.69
N GLN A 343 -33.47 -16.20 5.91
CA GLN A 343 -34.80 -15.85 6.39
C GLN A 343 -34.77 -15.65 7.91
N ASP A 344 -35.02 -14.40 8.33
CA ASP A 344 -35.50 -14.08 9.67
C ASP A 344 -37.00 -14.43 9.77
N SER A 345 -37.40 -15.17 10.82
CA SER A 345 -38.51 -14.82 11.74
C SER A 345 -39.06 -16.04 12.51
N ALA A 346 -39.10 -15.88 13.84
CA ALA A 346 -40.05 -16.40 14.84
C ALA A 346 -40.30 -17.92 15.05
N LYS A 347 -40.04 -18.32 16.32
CA LYS A 347 -40.76 -19.31 17.16
C LYS A 347 -40.92 -20.77 16.67
N THR A 348 -40.26 -21.70 17.38
CA THR A 348 -40.85 -22.81 18.19
C THR A 348 -39.94 -24.05 18.22
N ALA A 349 -39.78 -24.61 19.42
CA ALA A 349 -39.19 -25.87 19.90
C ALA A 349 -38.66 -26.95 18.93
N GLU A 350 -37.50 -27.51 19.34
CA GLU A 350 -36.82 -28.81 19.03
C GLU A 350 -37.40 -29.78 17.96
N PRO A 351 -36.50 -30.41 17.17
CA PRO A 351 -36.04 -31.77 17.51
C PRO A 351 -34.58 -32.06 17.08
N GLU A 352 -33.61 -31.94 18.01
CA GLU A 352 -32.18 -32.16 17.71
C GLU A 352 -31.76 -33.65 17.70
N VAL A 353 -32.62 -34.54 18.19
CA VAL A 353 -32.30 -35.96 18.43
C VAL A 353 -32.37 -36.82 17.16
N ASN A 354 -33.09 -36.39 16.12
CA ASN A 354 -33.40 -37.25 14.96
C ASN A 354 -32.26 -37.31 13.92
N VAL A 355 -31.56 -36.19 13.66
CA VAL A 355 -30.51 -36.12 12.63
C VAL A 355 -29.26 -36.91 13.02
N ARG A 356 -28.89 -36.88 14.31
CA ARG A 356 -27.72 -37.62 14.82
C ARG A 356 -27.96 -39.13 14.79
N GLN A 357 -29.16 -39.58 15.14
CA GLN A 357 -29.52 -40.99 15.10
C GLN A 357 -29.61 -41.49 13.64
N GLN A 358 -30.18 -40.70 12.74
CA GLN A 358 -30.24 -41.01 11.32
C GLN A 358 -28.85 -41.14 10.68
N ALA A 359 -27.90 -40.28 11.05
CA ALA A 359 -26.52 -40.36 10.56
C ALA A 359 -25.78 -41.61 11.09
N VAL A 360 -26.04 -42.01 12.33
CA VAL A 360 -25.48 -43.23 12.93
C VAL A 360 -26.08 -44.48 12.27
N ASP A 361 -27.38 -44.49 12.02
CA ASP A 361 -28.05 -45.61 11.37
C ASP A 361 -27.63 -45.75 9.90
N GLU A 362 -27.42 -44.64 9.18
CA GLU A 362 -26.89 -44.65 7.82
C GLU A 362 -25.44 -45.16 7.76
N MET A 363 -24.60 -44.75 8.73
CA MET A 363 -23.23 -45.24 8.87
C MET A 363 -23.20 -46.75 9.17
N MET A 364 -24.02 -47.20 10.11
CA MET A 364 -24.15 -48.62 10.46
C MET A 364 -24.68 -49.45 9.30
N GLN A 365 -25.63 -48.94 8.51
CA GLN A 365 -26.11 -49.61 7.30
C GLN A 365 -25.05 -49.71 6.20
N ARG A 366 -24.18 -48.71 6.05
CA ARG A 366 -23.04 -48.77 5.12
C ARG A 366 -21.98 -49.78 5.56
N ILE A 367 -21.74 -49.91 6.87
CA ILE A 367 -20.86 -50.95 7.42
C ILE A 367 -21.47 -52.34 7.19
N LYS A 368 -22.78 -52.49 7.44
CA LYS A 368 -23.50 -53.78 7.34
C LYS A 368 -23.67 -54.25 5.90
N LYS A 369 -23.84 -53.34 4.93
CA LYS A 369 -23.91 -53.67 3.50
C LYS A 369 -22.55 -53.92 2.86
N GLY A 370 -21.46 -53.56 3.55
CA GLY A 370 -20.09 -53.67 3.04
C GLY A 370 -19.82 -52.68 1.89
N VAL A 371 -18.56 -52.28 1.74
CA VAL A 371 -18.12 -51.46 0.61
C VAL A 371 -17.64 -52.40 -0.49
N GLN A 372 -18.23 -52.32 -1.68
CA GLN A 372 -17.72 -53.03 -2.86
C GLN A 372 -16.36 -52.45 -3.24
N LEU A 373 -15.30 -53.12 -2.82
CA LEU A 373 -13.93 -52.83 -3.25
C LEU A 373 -13.79 -53.28 -4.71
N ARG A 374 -13.26 -52.40 -5.57
CA ARG A 374 -12.96 -52.76 -6.96
C ARG A 374 -11.93 -53.90 -6.98
N PRO A 375 -12.03 -54.86 -7.92
CA PRO A 375 -11.01 -55.89 -8.09
C PRO A 375 -9.66 -55.24 -8.43
N VAL A 376 -8.63 -55.60 -7.67
CA VAL A 376 -7.25 -55.19 -7.94
C VAL A 376 -6.72 -56.07 -9.08
N SER A 377 -6.63 -55.49 -10.28
CA SER A 377 -5.84 -56.09 -11.38
C SER A 377 -4.37 -56.11 -10.96
N SER A 378 -3.75 -57.29 -10.98
CA SER A 378 -2.33 -57.45 -10.74
C SER A 378 -1.53 -56.74 -11.83
N ARG A 379 -1.09 -55.52 -11.55
CA ARG A 379 0.03 -54.92 -12.25
C ARG A 379 1.08 -54.58 -11.21
N SER A 380 2.18 -55.31 -11.31
CA SER A 380 3.48 -54.95 -10.77
C SER A 380 3.82 -53.50 -11.13
N ALA A 381 3.82 -52.63 -10.12
CA ALA A 381 4.58 -51.39 -10.14
C ALA A 381 4.63 -50.84 -8.72
N SER A 382 5.83 -50.88 -8.16
CA SER A 382 6.29 -50.06 -7.05
C SER A 382 5.78 -48.62 -7.20
N ARG A 383 4.78 -48.25 -6.40
CA ARG A 383 4.44 -46.85 -6.18
C ARG A 383 5.11 -46.44 -4.87
N PRO A 384 6.01 -45.44 -4.88
CA PRO A 384 6.64 -45.01 -3.65
C PRO A 384 5.56 -44.44 -2.74
N ARG A 385 5.47 -45.00 -1.54
CA ARG A 385 4.85 -44.36 -0.39
C ARG A 385 5.46 -42.97 -0.33
N LYS A 386 4.69 -41.93 -0.67
CA LYS A 386 5.09 -40.56 -0.37
C LYS A 386 5.25 -40.51 1.14
N GLN A 387 6.47 -40.71 1.61
CA GLN A 387 6.89 -40.10 2.86
C GLN A 387 6.56 -38.63 2.63
N ARG A 388 5.53 -38.14 3.32
CA ARG A 388 5.49 -36.73 3.69
C ARG A 388 6.76 -36.55 4.52
N LEU A 389 7.86 -36.24 3.84
CA LEU A 389 8.92 -35.44 4.42
C LEU A 389 8.18 -34.31 5.15
N PRO A 390 8.54 -34.00 6.41
CA PRO A 390 7.96 -32.86 7.08
C PRO A 390 8.26 -31.68 6.15
N SER A 391 7.22 -31.19 5.49
CA SER A 391 7.36 -29.98 4.73
C SER A 391 7.78 -28.95 5.77
N ASN A 392 8.88 -28.26 5.52
CA ASN A 392 9.26 -27.05 6.23
C ASN A 392 8.22 -25.99 5.83
N SER A 393 6.98 -26.19 6.31
CA SER A 393 5.74 -26.08 5.52
C SER A 393 5.00 -24.80 5.86
N ALA A 394 5.22 -23.72 5.11
CA ALA A 394 4.48 -22.46 5.19
C ALA A 394 4.52 -21.71 6.53
N ILE A 395 4.48 -22.41 7.67
CA ILE A 395 4.57 -21.93 9.04
C ILE A 395 6.03 -21.59 9.39
N GLN A 396 6.99 -22.33 8.83
CA GLN A 396 8.42 -21.99 8.97
C GLN A 396 8.78 -20.77 8.10
N GLU A 397 8.14 -20.62 6.95
CA GLU A 397 8.19 -19.40 6.14
C GLU A 397 7.50 -18.23 6.86
N LEU A 398 6.32 -18.46 7.44
CA LEU A 398 5.60 -17.47 8.26
C LEU A 398 6.44 -17.02 9.45
N LYS A 399 7.18 -17.95 10.09
CA LYS A 399 8.14 -17.64 11.13
C LYS A 399 9.28 -16.76 10.61
N GLY A 400 9.87 -17.11 9.46
CA GLY A 400 10.89 -16.26 8.82
C GLY A 400 10.36 -14.86 8.53
N ILE A 401 9.17 -14.75 7.94
CA ILE A 401 8.48 -13.49 7.66
C ILE A 401 8.27 -12.70 8.95
N MET A 402 7.81 -13.33 10.02
CA MET A 402 7.60 -12.69 11.33
C MET A 402 8.91 -12.22 11.98
N ASP A 403 9.99 -12.98 11.86
CA ASP A 403 11.31 -12.59 12.37
C ASP A 403 11.84 -11.35 11.62
N HIS A 404 11.52 -11.20 10.33
CA HIS A 404 11.83 -10.00 9.54
C HIS A 404 10.99 -8.78 9.94
N PHE A 405 9.72 -8.96 10.32
CA PHE A 405 8.86 -7.86 10.79
C PHE A 405 9.13 -7.44 12.24
N ASN A 406 9.58 -8.38 13.09
CA ASN A 406 9.95 -8.11 14.49
C ASN A 406 11.37 -7.52 14.62
N ARG A 407 12.24 -7.71 13.62
CA ARG A 407 13.40 -6.85 13.42
C ARG A 407 12.91 -5.49 12.91
N SER A 408 12.56 -4.61 13.84
CA SER A 408 12.51 -3.17 13.58
C SER A 408 13.73 -2.79 12.72
N SER A 409 13.47 -2.12 11.59
CA SER A 409 14.46 -1.41 10.79
C SER A 409 15.59 -0.86 11.66
N PRO A 410 16.88 -1.06 11.33
CA PRO A 410 17.95 -0.40 12.06
C PRO A 410 17.70 1.11 11.98
N GLN A 411 17.32 1.72 13.10
CA GLN A 411 17.39 3.16 13.27
C GLN A 411 18.79 3.60 12.81
N PRO A 412 18.92 4.61 11.93
CA PRO A 412 20.20 5.24 11.73
C PRO A 412 20.64 5.77 13.10
N LYS A 413 21.78 5.26 13.59
CA LYS A 413 22.40 5.71 14.84
C LYS A 413 22.45 7.24 14.82
N ALA A 414 21.87 7.86 15.84
CA ALA A 414 22.14 9.25 16.14
C ALA A 414 23.67 9.41 16.26
N ALA A 415 24.25 10.22 15.38
CA ALA A 415 25.63 10.64 15.50
C ALA A 415 25.79 11.48 16.78
N PRO A 416 26.93 11.38 17.49
CA PRO A 416 27.21 12.29 18.60
C PRO A 416 27.28 13.72 18.08
N PRO A 417 27.06 14.74 18.93
CA PRO A 417 27.06 16.13 18.50
C PRO A 417 28.47 16.52 18.05
N SER A 418 28.71 16.53 16.74
CA SER A 418 29.93 17.08 16.17
C SER A 418 29.81 18.60 16.17
N THR A 419 30.47 19.23 17.12
CA THR A 419 30.95 20.60 16.95
C THR A 419 31.83 20.65 15.71
N ASN A 420 31.66 21.68 14.87
CA ASN A 420 32.52 22.08 13.75
C ASN A 420 31.98 21.82 12.33
N SER A 421 30.74 22.23 12.04
CA SER A 421 30.26 22.44 10.66
C SER A 421 31.04 23.54 9.93
N ASP A 422 31.58 24.51 10.67
CA ASP A 422 32.27 25.67 10.10
C ASP A 422 33.66 25.30 9.53
N ASP A 423 34.35 24.31 10.11
CA ASP A 423 35.67 23.86 9.65
C ASP A 423 35.61 23.14 8.28
N GLU A 424 34.52 22.41 8.01
CA GLU A 424 34.33 21.74 6.71
C GLU A 424 34.00 22.73 5.60
N LEU A 425 33.15 23.71 5.89
CA LEU A 425 32.81 24.76 4.93
C LEU A 425 34.06 25.59 4.58
N GLN A 426 34.91 25.89 5.58
CA GLN A 426 36.15 26.63 5.39
C GLN A 426 37.18 25.84 4.56
N LYS A 427 37.29 24.52 4.75
CA LYS A 427 38.12 23.63 3.91
C LYS A 427 37.64 23.55 2.47
N ILE A 428 36.32 23.53 2.26
CA ILE A 428 35.72 23.50 0.91
C ILE A 428 35.96 24.84 0.18
N LEU A 429 35.84 25.97 0.89
CA LEU A 429 36.09 27.30 0.34
C LEU A 429 37.57 27.55 0.02
N LEU A 430 38.51 26.99 0.79
CA LEU A 430 39.94 27.07 0.48
C LEU A 430 40.32 26.21 -0.73
N ARG A 431 39.73 25.02 -0.90
CA ARG A 431 39.90 24.20 -2.11
C ARG A 431 39.40 24.89 -3.38
N ARG A 432 38.28 25.61 -3.30
CA ARG A 432 37.76 26.38 -4.44
C ARG A 432 38.62 27.58 -4.82
N ARG A 433 39.34 28.16 -3.86
CA ARG A 433 40.24 29.30 -4.10
C ARG A 433 41.55 28.88 -4.77
N GLY A 434 42.11 27.72 -4.39
CA GLY A 434 43.33 27.18 -5.02
C GLY A 434 43.11 26.66 -6.45
N ALA A 435 41.87 26.40 -6.86
CA ALA A 435 41.55 25.97 -8.22
C ALA A 435 41.42 27.12 -9.24
N LEU A 436 41.60 28.38 -8.81
CA LEU A 436 41.55 29.58 -9.65
C LEU A 436 42.93 30.19 -9.93
N GLU A 437 44.01 29.65 -9.35
CA GLU A 437 45.40 30.10 -9.55
C GLU A 437 46.30 29.02 -10.18
N SER A 438 45.78 28.24 -11.14
CA SER A 438 46.61 27.35 -11.99
C SER A 438 46.22 27.46 -13.45
#